data_AF-A0AAD5QND9-F1
#
_entry.id   AF-A0AAD5QND9-F1
#
_cell.length_a   1.000
_cell.length_b   1.000
_cell.length_c   1.000
_cell.angle_alpha   90.00
_cell.angle_beta   90.00
_cell.angle_gamma   90.00
#
_symmetry.space_group_name_H-M   'P 1'
#
loop_
_entity.id
_entity.type
_entity.pdbx_description
1 polymer ?
#
loop_
_entity_poly.entity_id
_entity_poly.type
_entity_poly.pdbx_seq_one_letter_code
_entity_poly.pdbx_strand_id
1 'polypeptide(L)'
;MRGDGKALSYPKTREILRNIGVTNISEDDCLHVGYVCAMVSSRAAYLCAAAIAQLLNRMKRPFVTVGVDGSVYRFHPTFKQLLDQKISALIDSDVKYQLMLSKDGSGVGAAVVAAVATRIKSQG
;
A
#
# COMPACT_ATOMS: atom_id res chain seq x y z
N MET A 1 -8.29 -28.51 9.96
CA MET A 1 -8.36 -28.59 11.44
C MET A 1 -7.43 -27.53 12.01
N ARG A 2 -7.98 -26.44 12.57
CA ARG A 2 -7.21 -25.42 13.29
C ARG A 2 -7.36 -25.69 14.78
N GLY A 3 -6.36 -26.36 15.35
CA GLY A 3 -6.16 -26.43 16.79
C GLY A 3 -5.64 -25.10 17.32
N ASP A 4 -5.90 -24.89 18.62
CA ASP A 4 -5.48 -23.79 19.49
C ASP A 4 -6.44 -22.59 19.57
N GLY A 5 -7.45 -22.76 20.44
CA GLY A 5 -8.34 -21.73 20.97
C GLY A 5 -7.63 -20.71 21.87
N LYS A 6 -6.55 -20.07 21.40
CA LYS A 6 -6.11 -18.80 21.97
C LYS A 6 -7.08 -17.72 21.51
N ALA A 7 -7.83 -17.15 22.44
CA ALA A 7 -8.59 -15.94 22.19
C ALA A 7 -7.67 -14.90 21.52
N LEU A 8 -8.01 -14.46 20.32
CA LEU A 8 -7.29 -13.40 19.64
C LEU A 8 -7.47 -12.12 20.48
N SER A 9 -6.43 -11.74 21.22
CA SER A 9 -6.45 -10.52 22.02
C SER A 9 -6.00 -9.35 21.16
N TYR A 10 -6.77 -8.26 21.18
CA TYR A 10 -6.51 -7.03 20.42
C TYR A 10 -6.17 -5.86 21.37
N PRO A 11 -5.05 -5.94 22.11
CA PRO A 11 -4.74 -4.95 23.15
C PRO A 11 -4.53 -3.55 22.57
N LYS A 12 -3.91 -3.44 21.39
CA LYS A 12 -3.74 -2.16 20.69
C LYS A 12 -5.07 -1.55 20.23
N THR A 13 -5.98 -2.38 19.72
CA THR A 13 -7.31 -1.89 19.32
C THR A 13 -8.06 -1.36 20.54
N ARG A 14 -8.04 -2.09 21.65
CA ARG A 14 -8.65 -1.67 22.92
C ARG A 14 -8.06 -0.35 23.42
N GLU A 15 -6.74 -0.20 23.37
CA GLU A 15 -6.07 1.06 23.73
C GLU A 15 -6.51 2.22 22.85
N ILE A 16 -6.52 2.04 21.53
CA ILE A 16 -6.97 3.07 20.58
C ILE A 16 -8.43 3.44 20.83
N LEU A 17 -9.31 2.45 21.02
CA LEU A 17 -10.73 2.68 21.32
C LEU A 17 -10.92 3.49 22.61
N ARG A 18 -10.13 3.22 23.65
CA ARG A 18 -10.12 4.04 24.88
C ARG A 18 -9.66 5.46 24.61
N ASN A 19 -8.57 5.62 23.85
CA ASN A 19 -7.98 6.94 23.55
C ASN A 19 -8.92 7.84 22.75
N ILE A 20 -9.82 7.27 21.96
CA ILE A 20 -10.86 8.04 21.23
C ILE A 20 -12.18 8.18 22.02
N GLY A 21 -12.21 7.76 23.29
CA GLY A 21 -13.33 7.97 24.21
C GLY A 21 -14.40 6.87 24.22
N VAL A 22 -14.16 5.71 23.61
CA VAL A 22 -15.10 4.58 23.71
C VAL A 22 -15.02 3.96 25.11
N THR A 23 -16.17 3.89 25.77
CA THR A 23 -16.32 3.27 27.10
C THR A 23 -16.93 1.88 26.97
N ASN A 24 -16.83 1.05 28.03
CA ASN A 24 -17.41 -0.29 28.10
C ASN A 24 -17.00 -1.24 26.95
N ILE A 25 -15.76 -1.14 26.48
CA ILE A 25 -15.23 -1.93 25.35
C ILE A 25 -15.21 -3.42 25.70
N SER A 26 -15.87 -4.25 24.89
CA SER A 26 -15.81 -5.72 24.95
C SER A 26 -14.66 -6.28 24.10
N GLU A 27 -14.33 -7.57 24.26
CA GLU A 27 -13.38 -8.24 23.36
C GLU A 27 -13.95 -8.33 21.93
N ASP A 28 -15.26 -8.53 21.79
CA ASP A 28 -15.95 -8.59 20.50
C ASP A 28 -15.86 -7.25 19.75
N ASP A 29 -15.95 -6.12 20.44
CA ASP A 29 -15.74 -4.80 19.82
C ASP A 29 -14.34 -4.70 19.19
N CYS A 30 -13.33 -5.17 19.91
CA CYS A 30 -11.95 -5.12 19.43
C CYS A 30 -11.73 -6.06 18.23
N LEU A 31 -12.38 -7.23 18.25
CA LEU A 31 -12.41 -8.18 17.14
C LEU A 31 -13.06 -7.58 15.89
N HIS A 32 -14.27 -7.02 16.03
CA HIS A 32 -15.00 -6.43 14.92
C HIS A 32 -14.26 -5.23 14.30
N VAL A 33 -13.73 -4.33 15.14
CA VAL A 33 -12.93 -3.19 14.65
C VAL A 33 -11.68 -3.68 13.92
N GLY A 34 -10.96 -4.65 14.48
CA GLY A 34 -9.79 -5.25 13.82
C GLY A 34 -10.13 -5.87 12.47
N TYR A 35 -11.26 -6.59 12.40
CA TYR A 35 -11.76 -7.20 11.17
C TYR A 35 -12.12 -6.15 10.10
N VAL A 36 -12.88 -5.12 10.47
CA VAL A 36 -13.26 -4.04 9.55
C VAL A 36 -12.02 -3.33 9.02
N CYS A 37 -11.06 -3.00 9.87
CA CYS A 37 -9.79 -2.40 9.46
C CYS A 37 -9.04 -3.28 8.45
N ALA A 38 -8.95 -4.60 8.69
CA ALA A 38 -8.32 -5.53 7.77
C ALA A 38 -9.03 -5.58 6.41
N MET A 39 -10.36 -5.56 6.40
CA MET A 39 -11.18 -5.54 5.18
C MET A 39 -10.98 -4.25 4.38
N VAL A 40 -11.00 -3.09 5.05
CA VAL A 40 -10.79 -1.78 4.41
C VAL A 40 -9.40 -1.69 3.80
N SER A 41 -8.37 -2.08 4.54
CA SER A 41 -6.99 -2.04 4.05
C SER A 41 -6.74 -3.00 2.90
N SER A 42 -7.34 -4.20 2.93
CA SER A 42 -7.25 -5.17 1.83
C SER A 42 -7.92 -4.65 0.57
N ARG A 43 -9.14 -4.09 0.69
CA ARG A 43 -9.84 -3.49 -0.45
C ARG A 43 -9.03 -2.35 -1.07
N ALA A 44 -8.47 -1.47 -0.24
CA ALA A 44 -7.65 -0.36 -0.72
C ALA A 44 -6.41 -0.86 -1.47
N ALA A 45 -5.68 -1.83 -0.92
CA ALA A 45 -4.52 -2.42 -1.58
C ALA A 45 -4.89 -3.07 -2.93
N TYR A 46 -6.03 -3.76 -3.01
CA TYR A 46 -6.45 -4.45 -4.23
C TYR A 46 -6.88 -3.50 -5.34
N LEU A 47 -7.57 -2.41 -5.01
CA LEU A 47 -7.93 -1.39 -5.99
C LEU A 47 -6.68 -0.69 -6.54
N CYS A 48 -5.71 -0.36 -5.69
CA CYS A 48 -4.42 0.18 -6.13
C CYS A 48 -3.65 -0.83 -7.00
N ALA A 49 -3.65 -2.11 -6.62
CA ALA A 49 -3.00 -3.18 -7.38
C ALA A 49 -3.56 -3.30 -8.79
N ALA A 50 -4.89 -3.25 -8.94
CA ALA A 50 -5.54 -3.35 -10.24
C ALA A 50 -5.11 -2.21 -11.19
N ALA A 51 -5.03 -0.98 -10.69
CA ALA A 51 -4.55 0.15 -11.48
C ALA A 51 -3.09 0.00 -11.90
N ILE A 52 -2.21 -0.44 -10.99
CA ILE A 52 -0.79 -0.65 -11.28
C ILE A 52 -0.60 -1.80 -12.28
N ALA A 53 -1.26 -2.94 -12.05
CA ALA A 53 -1.19 -4.09 -12.94
C ALA A 53 -1.64 -3.75 -14.36
N GLN A 54 -2.72 -2.98 -14.51
CA GLN A 54 -3.19 -2.51 -15.81
C GLN A 54 -2.14 -1.65 -16.54
N LEU A 55 -1.45 -0.77 -15.83
CA LEU A 55 -0.37 0.03 -16.43
C LEU A 55 0.82 -0.84 -16.83
N LEU A 56 1.21 -1.80 -15.99
CA LEU A 56 2.30 -2.73 -16.27
C LEU A 56 2.03 -3.55 -17.54
N ASN A 57 0.85 -4.16 -17.65
CA ASN A 57 0.44 -4.94 -18.81
C ASN A 57 0.34 -4.07 -20.07
N ARG A 58 -0.16 -2.83 -19.94
CA ARG A 58 -0.25 -1.90 -21.07
C ARG A 58 1.13 -1.46 -21.57
N MET A 59 2.12 -1.30 -20.70
CA MET A 59 3.47 -0.87 -21.06
C MET A 59 4.25 -1.93 -21.84
N LYS A 60 3.94 -3.22 -21.66
CA LYS A 60 4.62 -4.36 -22.32
C LYS A 60 6.14 -4.28 -22.26
N ARG A 61 6.67 -3.94 -21.08
CA ARG A 61 8.12 -3.90 -20.82
C ARG A 61 8.54 -5.15 -20.06
N PRO A 62 9.73 -5.72 -20.36
CA PRO A 62 10.20 -6.93 -19.70
C PRO A 62 10.43 -6.75 -18.20
N PHE A 63 10.74 -5.51 -17.76
CA PHE A 63 10.91 -5.18 -16.36
C PHE A 63 10.55 -3.71 -16.08
N VAL A 64 9.81 -3.46 -14.99
CA VAL A 64 9.41 -2.11 -14.56
C VAL A 64 9.65 -1.91 -13.06
N THR A 65 10.34 -0.84 -12.70
CA THR A 65 10.38 -0.35 -11.31
C THR A 65 9.24 0.62 -11.09
N VAL A 66 8.35 0.31 -10.14
CA VAL A 66 7.27 1.19 -9.71
C VAL A 66 7.75 1.96 -8.48
N GLY A 67 7.92 3.27 -8.61
CA GLY A 67 8.21 4.15 -7.49
C GLY A 67 6.96 4.35 -6.63
N VAL A 68 7.07 4.07 -5.32
CA VAL A 68 5.96 4.19 -4.37
C VAL A 68 6.36 5.11 -3.23
N ASP A 69 5.42 5.95 -2.81
CA ASP A 69 5.54 6.77 -1.61
C ASP A 69 4.17 6.89 -0.90
N GLY A 70 4.18 7.29 0.37
CA GLY A 70 2.99 7.49 1.20
C GLY A 70 3.04 6.73 2.51
N SER A 71 2.44 7.30 3.55
CA SER A 71 2.41 6.76 4.92
C SER A 71 1.75 5.38 4.99
N VAL A 72 0.69 5.15 4.21
CA VAL A 72 -0.01 3.84 4.18
C VAL A 72 0.92 2.74 3.70
N TYR A 73 1.65 2.96 2.59
CA TYR A 73 2.60 1.96 2.10
C TYR A 73 3.80 1.77 3.04
N ARG A 74 4.24 2.84 3.72
CA ARG A 74 5.39 2.83 4.65
C ARG A 74 5.09 2.17 6.00
N PHE A 75 3.93 2.45 6.59
CA PHE A 75 3.66 2.16 8.01
C PHE A 75 2.52 1.18 8.23
N HIS A 76 1.64 0.95 7.25
CA HIS A 76 0.55 0.00 7.43
C HIS A 76 1.09 -1.43 7.43
N PRO A 77 0.79 -2.27 8.44
CA PRO A 77 1.47 -3.55 8.69
C PRO A 77 1.37 -4.54 7.53
N THR A 78 0.26 -4.52 6.79
CA THR A 78 -0.03 -5.52 5.73
C THR A 78 -0.16 -4.94 4.34
N PHE A 79 -0.17 -3.60 4.18
CA PHE A 79 -0.61 -3.00 2.92
C PHE A 79 0.36 -3.29 1.77
N LYS A 80 1.66 -3.13 2.02
CA LYS A 80 2.72 -3.44 1.04
C LYS A 80 2.62 -4.87 0.52
N GLN A 81 2.45 -5.84 1.42
CA GLN A 81 2.34 -7.25 1.06
C GLN A 81 1.07 -7.53 0.25
N LEU A 82 -0.08 -7.00 0.67
CA LEU A 82 -1.36 -7.20 -0.03
C LEU A 82 -1.34 -6.58 -1.43
N LEU A 83 -0.70 -5.42 -1.57
CA LEU A 83 -0.51 -4.73 -2.84
C LEU A 83 0.34 -5.57 -3.80
N ASP A 84 1.53 -5.97 -3.37
CA ASP A 84 2.47 -6.77 -4.16
C ASP A 84 1.86 -8.12 -4.58
N GLN A 85 1.26 -8.85 -3.63
CA GLN A 85 0.58 -10.11 -3.94
C GLN A 85 -0.53 -9.95 -4.98
N LYS A 86 -1.32 -8.88 -4.88
CA LYS A 86 -2.43 -8.66 -5.82
C LYS A 86 -1.95 -8.19 -7.19
N ILE A 87 -0.90 -7.37 -7.28
CA ILE A 87 -0.30 -7.00 -8.57
C ILE A 87 0.22 -8.25 -9.27
N SER A 88 0.99 -9.09 -8.56
CA SER A 88 1.55 -10.33 -9.11
C SER A 88 0.48 -11.31 -9.60
N ALA A 89 -0.73 -11.27 -9.03
CA ALA A 89 -1.86 -12.09 -9.46
C ALA A 89 -2.61 -11.54 -10.70
N LEU A 90 -2.36 -10.29 -11.10
CA LEU A 90 -3.10 -9.59 -12.17
C LEU A 90 -2.24 -9.27 -13.40
N ILE A 91 -0.92 -9.31 -13.30
CA ILE A 91 -0.03 -9.02 -14.43
C ILE A 91 0.15 -10.21 -15.38
N ASP A 92 0.49 -9.90 -16.63
CA ASP A 92 0.83 -10.90 -17.63
C ASP A 92 2.14 -11.63 -17.26
N SER A 93 2.27 -12.91 -17.62
CA SER A 93 3.38 -13.78 -17.18
C SER A 93 4.77 -13.36 -17.66
N ASP A 94 4.84 -12.58 -18.74
CA ASP A 94 6.07 -12.05 -19.34
C ASP A 94 6.49 -10.70 -18.76
N VAL A 95 5.65 -10.08 -17.94
CA VAL A 95 5.92 -8.79 -17.28
C VAL A 95 6.52 -9.04 -15.89
N LYS A 96 7.69 -8.43 -15.63
CA LYS A 96 8.31 -8.42 -14.29
C LYS A 96 8.29 -7.01 -13.71
N TYR A 97 8.19 -6.91 -12.39
CA TYR A 97 8.20 -5.62 -11.72
C TYR A 97 8.85 -5.68 -10.33
N GLN A 98 9.12 -4.50 -9.78
CA GLN A 98 9.45 -4.33 -8.36
C GLN A 98 8.84 -3.02 -7.82
N LEU A 99 8.46 -3.02 -6.55
CA LEU A 99 8.01 -1.82 -5.85
C LEU A 99 9.17 -1.19 -5.08
N MET A 100 9.52 0.05 -5.39
CA MET A 100 10.63 0.77 -4.77
C MET A 100 10.11 1.95 -3.94
N LEU A 101 10.41 1.96 -2.64
CA LEU A 101 10.06 3.08 -1.77
C LEU A 101 10.94 4.29 -2.09
N SER A 102 10.32 5.41 -2.43
CA SER A 102 11.03 6.67 -2.64
C SER A 102 11.14 7.46 -1.35
N LYS A 103 12.36 7.80 -0.91
CA LYS A 103 12.57 8.61 0.31
C LYS A 103 12.25 10.08 0.11
N ASP A 104 12.73 10.67 -0.99
CA ASP A 104 12.64 12.11 -1.32
C ASP A 104 12.25 12.37 -2.80
N GLY A 105 11.47 11.45 -3.39
CA GLY A 105 11.22 11.44 -4.83
C GLY A 105 10.54 12.69 -5.40
N SER A 106 9.65 13.32 -4.63
CA SER A 106 8.89 14.47 -5.14
C SER A 106 9.76 15.72 -5.32
N GLY A 107 10.65 16.00 -4.37
CA GLY A 107 11.56 17.16 -4.44
C GLY A 107 12.60 17.02 -5.54
N VAL A 108 13.29 15.87 -5.60
CA VAL A 108 14.31 15.59 -6.62
C VAL A 108 13.67 15.52 -8.01
N GLY A 109 12.52 14.85 -8.13
CA GLY A 109 11.79 14.74 -9.39
C GLY A 109 11.38 16.11 -9.94
N ALA A 110 10.85 16.99 -9.09
CA ALA A 110 10.47 18.34 -9.49
C ALA A 110 11.68 19.16 -9.97
N ALA A 111 12.81 19.09 -9.27
CA ALA A 111 14.03 19.78 -9.66
C ALA A 111 14.57 19.30 -11.02
N VAL A 112 14.55 17.98 -11.26
CA VAL A 112 14.98 17.41 -12.55
C VAL A 112 14.06 17.87 -13.69
N VAL A 113 12.74 17.85 -13.49
CA VAL A 113 11.78 18.34 -14.49
C VAL A 113 11.99 19.83 -14.78
N ALA A 114 12.21 20.66 -13.76
CA ALA A 114 12.50 22.09 -13.93
C ALA A 114 13.80 22.34 -14.71
N ALA A 115 14.85 21.57 -14.43
CA ALA A 115 16.12 21.64 -15.16
C ALA A 115 15.95 21.26 -16.64
N VAL A 116 15.19 20.20 -16.93
CA VAL A 116 14.89 19.78 -18.31
C VAL A 116 14.09 20.85 -19.05
N ALA A 117 13.04 21.41 -18.43
CA ALA A 117 12.24 22.47 -19.02
C ALA A 117 13.06 23.74 -19.31
N THR A 118 13.94 24.12 -18.39
CA THR A 118 14.85 25.28 -18.56
C THR A 118 15.80 25.05 -19.73
N ARG A 119 16.38 23.85 -19.84
CA ARG A 119 17.25 23.48 -20.96
C ARG A 119 16.52 23.57 -22.31
N ILE A 120 15.31 23.00 -22.41
CA ILE A 120 14.51 23.04 -23.65
C ILE A 120 14.22 24.48 -24.07
N LYS A 121 13.86 25.36 -23.11
CA LYS A 121 13.62 26.79 -23.39
C LYS A 121 14.87 27.52 -23.88
N SER A 122 16.07 27.12 -23.44
CA SER A 122 17.33 27.74 -23.87
C SER A 122 17.84 27.24 -25.23
N GLN A 123 17.23 26.17 -25.78
CA GLN A 123 17.63 25.55 -27.06
C GLN A 123 16.66 25.85 -28.22
N GLY A 124 15.59 26.60 -27.97
CA GLY A 124 14.66 27.11 -29.00
C GLY A 124 14.64 28.63 -28.98
#